data_AF-A0A2E1B8K3-F1
#
_entry.id   AF-A0A2E1B8K3-F1
#
_cell.length_a   1.000
_cell.length_b   1.000
_cell.length_c   1.000
_cell.angle_alpha   90.00
_cell.angle_beta   90.00
_cell.angle_gamma   90.00
#
_symmetry.space_group_name_H-M   'P 1'
#
loop_
_entity.id
_entity.type
_entity.pdbx_description
1 polymer ?
#
loop_
_entity_poly.entity_id
_entity_poly.type
_entity_poly.pdbx_seq_one_letter_code
_entity_poly.pdbx_strand_id
1 'polypeptide(L)'
;MATARACRPKPNFPPPATRASTWPRSLPRRLPDRPSGLLSAAFTGRAFLCPFFPAKSRRRRRPYDSGHREPYRKAGVMRIENHRIPGIWHRQSSNLGAAREKPPVVIVLHYTTGWNDKASRDWLMGEAGGTTNRGSSAHVVVDRDGTAWQIAPFNRTAWHAGPSRYGELQGLNSHSVGIEFVNAGWMKPNGLGDYIDAYGRRMNDRALKKAGGYILAPHARVGSGSFAWPLYPEAQLETGLEIVQALIAAYPIAAIVSHEEIDTRGWKTDPGPAFPMARFQGLMGEAADREEAYVVTAGRLNLRGGPGTAFEKMVPPGMLLRGTRLRVLKREGDWAFVTPERADGEEGAIRGWVHGGYIAPMIAA
;
A
#
# COMPACT_ATOMS: atom_id res chain seq x y z
N MET A 1 26.09 34.23 -55.01
CA MET A 1 26.17 32.77 -55.25
C MET A 1 25.93 32.08 -53.92
N ALA A 2 24.73 31.80 -53.42
CA ALA A 2 23.46 31.33 -53.98
C ALA A 2 23.59 29.98 -54.70
N THR A 3 23.33 28.89 -53.97
CA THR A 3 22.44 27.81 -54.42
C THR A 3 21.83 27.11 -53.19
N ALA A 4 20.57 27.44 -52.92
CA ALA A 4 19.65 26.64 -52.12
C ALA A 4 19.24 25.38 -52.92
N ARG A 5 19.04 24.25 -52.24
CA ARG A 5 18.34 23.08 -52.82
C ARG A 5 17.11 22.70 -52.00
N ALA A 6 16.06 22.50 -52.78
CA ALA A 6 14.64 22.42 -52.50
C ALA A 6 14.13 21.33 -51.52
N CYS A 7 12.95 21.66 -50.99
CA CYS A 7 11.98 20.89 -50.23
C CYS A 7 11.66 19.47 -50.74
N ARG A 8 11.33 18.59 -49.79
CA ARG A 8 10.37 17.49 -49.98
C ARG A 8 9.26 17.59 -48.92
N PRO A 9 7.98 17.33 -49.26
CA PRO A 9 6.85 17.53 -48.36
C PRO A 9 6.68 16.39 -47.34
N LYS A 10 6.14 16.73 -46.16
CA LYS A 10 5.73 15.81 -45.10
C LYS A 10 4.44 15.05 -45.51
N PRO A 11 4.29 13.76 -45.16
CA PRO A 11 3.02 13.06 -45.30
C PRO A 11 2.03 13.50 -44.20
N ASN A 12 0.82 13.89 -44.63
CA ASN A 12 -0.34 14.16 -43.78
C ASN A 12 -0.88 12.85 -43.18
N PHE A 13 -1.02 12.79 -41.86
CA PHE A 13 -1.83 11.78 -41.17
C PHE A 13 -3.23 12.34 -40.89
N PRO A 14 -4.32 11.65 -41.29
CA PRO A 14 -5.68 12.09 -40.99
C PRO A 14 -6.08 11.76 -39.53
N PRO A 15 -7.01 12.52 -38.93
CA PRO A 15 -7.46 12.31 -37.55
C PRO A 15 -8.37 11.07 -37.41
N PRO A 16 -8.47 10.46 -36.22
CA PRO A 16 -9.29 9.27 -36.01
C PRO A 16 -10.78 9.59 -36.03
N ALA A 17 -11.51 8.83 -36.85
CA ALA A 17 -12.96 8.93 -37.01
C ALA A 17 -13.72 8.27 -35.84
N THR A 18 -14.64 9.04 -35.27
CA THR A 18 -15.74 8.57 -34.42
C THR A 18 -16.72 7.71 -35.22
N ARG A 19 -17.04 6.50 -34.74
CA ARG A 19 -18.22 5.75 -35.21
C ARG A 19 -19.10 5.31 -34.04
N ALA A 20 -20.22 6.00 -33.91
CA ALA A 20 -21.43 5.50 -33.29
C ALA A 20 -22.11 4.53 -34.28
N SER A 21 -22.51 3.35 -33.81
CA SER A 21 -23.32 2.41 -34.58
C SER A 21 -24.76 2.42 -34.07
N THR A 22 -25.63 3.00 -34.88
CA THR A 22 -27.09 2.94 -34.84
C THR A 22 -27.61 1.56 -35.25
N TRP A 23 -28.58 1.04 -34.50
CA TRP A 23 -29.36 -0.15 -34.85
C TRP A 23 -30.50 0.19 -35.82
N PRO A 24 -30.82 -0.65 -36.82
CA PRO A 24 -32.11 -0.59 -37.51
C PRO A 24 -33.08 -1.69 -37.05
N ARG A 25 -34.35 -1.30 -36.88
CA ARG A 25 -35.54 -2.15 -36.72
C ARG A 25 -36.08 -2.58 -38.09
N SER A 26 -36.51 -3.84 -38.21
CA SER A 26 -37.74 -4.22 -38.94
C SER A 26 -38.16 -5.69 -38.68
N LEU A 27 -39.45 -5.85 -38.33
CA LEU A 27 -40.28 -7.06 -38.03
C LEU A 27 -40.70 -7.85 -39.31
N PRO A 28 -41.66 -8.82 -39.29
CA PRO A 28 -41.82 -10.05 -38.49
C PRO A 28 -42.19 -11.30 -39.34
N ARG A 29 -42.18 -12.52 -38.78
CA ARG A 29 -43.01 -13.64 -39.26
C ARG A 29 -43.66 -14.42 -38.10
N ARG A 30 -44.93 -14.80 -38.34
CA ARG A 30 -45.93 -15.40 -37.45
C ARG A 30 -45.78 -16.92 -37.30
N LEU A 31 -46.38 -17.46 -36.23
CA LEU A 31 -47.38 -18.57 -36.15
C LEU A 31 -47.15 -19.43 -34.87
N PRO A 32 -48.14 -20.20 -34.36
CA PRO A 32 -49.53 -19.86 -34.05
C PRO A 32 -49.96 -20.34 -32.63
N ASP A 33 -51.27 -20.21 -32.36
CA ASP A 33 -51.99 -20.29 -31.09
C ASP A 33 -52.03 -21.62 -30.30
N ARG A 34 -52.16 -21.40 -28.97
CA ARG A 34 -52.80 -22.14 -27.85
C ARG A 34 -53.85 -23.25 -28.17
N PRO A 35 -54.09 -24.22 -27.24
CA PRO A 35 -55.06 -23.99 -26.17
C PRO A 35 -54.76 -24.58 -24.78
N SER A 36 -55.42 -23.94 -23.81
CA SER A 36 -55.58 -24.26 -22.39
C SER A 36 -56.45 -25.50 -22.13
N GLY A 37 -56.13 -26.26 -21.08
CA GLY A 37 -57.00 -27.29 -20.49
C GLY A 37 -56.84 -27.33 -18.97
N LEU A 38 -57.91 -26.97 -18.26
CA LEU A 38 -58.16 -27.22 -16.84
C LEU A 38 -58.41 -28.72 -16.62
N LEU A 39 -57.87 -29.30 -15.54
CA LEU A 39 -58.42 -30.49 -14.90
C LEU A 39 -58.04 -30.51 -13.41
N SER A 40 -59.07 -30.49 -12.59
CA SER A 40 -59.10 -30.75 -11.14
C SER A 40 -59.00 -32.25 -10.89
N ALA A 41 -58.22 -32.68 -9.88
CA ALA A 41 -58.46 -33.94 -9.17
C ALA A 41 -57.68 -34.05 -7.83
N ALA A 42 -58.47 -34.13 -6.76
CA ALA A 42 -58.37 -35.04 -5.62
C ALA A 42 -57.04 -35.20 -4.84
N PHE A 43 -57.05 -34.63 -3.64
CA PHE A 43 -56.28 -35.08 -2.49
C PHE A 43 -56.77 -36.47 -2.03
N THR A 44 -55.89 -37.48 -2.04
CA THR A 44 -56.03 -38.66 -1.19
C THR A 44 -54.67 -38.98 -0.57
N GLY A 45 -54.64 -39.00 0.75
CA GLY A 45 -53.44 -39.20 1.53
C GLY A 45 -52.97 -40.66 1.51
N ARG A 46 -51.67 -40.84 1.67
CA ARG A 46 -51.10 -41.98 2.39
C ARG A 46 -49.73 -41.60 2.94
N ALA A 47 -49.64 -41.73 4.26
CA ALA A 47 -48.44 -41.53 5.05
C ALA A 47 -47.39 -42.60 4.72
N PHE A 48 -46.13 -42.17 4.60
CA PHE A 48 -44.98 -43.06 4.69
C PHE A 48 -44.28 -42.81 6.02
N LEU A 49 -44.21 -43.88 6.82
CA LEU A 49 -43.53 -43.94 8.10
C LEU A 49 -42.02 -43.72 7.92
N CYS A 50 -41.44 -42.80 8.70
CA CYS A 50 -40.02 -42.77 8.98
C CYS A 50 -39.66 -43.87 10.00
N PRO A 51 -38.58 -44.65 9.80
CA PRO A 51 -38.10 -45.57 10.82
C PRO A 51 -37.31 -44.80 11.89
N PHE A 52 -37.70 -45.06 13.15
CA PHE A 52 -37.03 -44.68 14.38
C PHE A 52 -35.70 -45.45 14.55
N PHE A 53 -34.62 -44.77 14.89
CA PHE A 53 -33.40 -45.31 15.52
C PHE A 53 -32.83 -44.25 16.49
N PRO A 54 -32.04 -44.64 17.52
CA PRO A 54 -32.36 -44.34 18.91
C PRO A 54 -31.54 -43.17 19.45
N ALA A 55 -32.09 -42.52 20.48
CA ALA A 55 -31.45 -41.44 21.21
C ALA A 55 -30.10 -41.87 21.81
N LYS A 56 -28.99 -41.33 21.29
CA LYS A 56 -27.68 -41.36 21.95
C LYS A 56 -27.43 -40.05 22.69
N SER A 57 -27.36 -40.20 24.01
CA SER A 57 -26.77 -39.32 25.04
C SER A 57 -26.44 -37.87 24.63
N ARG A 58 -27.15 -36.91 25.25
CA ARG A 58 -26.70 -35.52 25.38
C ARG A 58 -25.35 -35.47 26.11
N ARG A 59 -24.23 -35.51 25.38
CA ARG A 59 -22.96 -35.03 25.91
C ARG A 59 -23.09 -33.52 26.10
N ARG A 60 -23.10 -33.08 27.36
CA ARG A 60 -22.93 -31.67 27.72
C ARG A 60 -21.72 -31.15 26.95
N ARG A 61 -21.93 -30.22 26.02
CA ARG A 61 -20.83 -29.47 25.40
C ARG A 61 -20.13 -28.76 26.56
N ARG A 62 -18.85 -29.11 26.80
CA ARG A 62 -18.00 -28.33 27.69
C ARG A 62 -17.97 -26.90 27.15
N PRO A 63 -18.02 -25.87 28.00
CA PRO A 63 -17.79 -24.50 27.57
C PRO A 63 -16.50 -24.43 26.78
N TYR A 64 -16.52 -23.71 25.66
CA TYR A 64 -15.33 -23.30 24.96
C TYR A 64 -14.46 -22.54 25.95
N ASP A 65 -13.35 -23.17 26.35
CA ASP A 65 -12.32 -22.54 27.17
C ASP A 65 -11.70 -21.43 26.31
N SER A 66 -12.11 -20.19 26.59
CA SER A 66 -11.50 -18.97 26.09
C SER A 66 -10.14 -18.80 26.77
N GLY A 67 -9.25 -19.74 26.52
CA GLY A 67 -7.85 -19.70 26.92
C GLY A 67 -7.16 -18.55 26.20
N HIS A 68 -7.38 -17.34 26.71
CA HIS A 68 -6.48 -16.22 26.56
C HIS A 68 -5.11 -16.66 27.10
N ARG A 69 -4.30 -17.26 26.24
CA ARG A 69 -2.87 -17.07 26.30
C ARG A 69 -2.55 -15.94 25.36
N GLU A 70 -2.65 -14.73 25.90
CA GLU A 70 -1.76 -13.66 25.47
C GLU A 70 -0.34 -14.21 25.36
N PRO A 71 0.37 -13.88 24.29
CA PRO A 71 1.59 -13.15 24.47
C PRO A 71 1.20 -11.70 24.22
N TYR A 72 1.10 -10.93 25.29
CA TYR A 72 1.49 -9.54 25.23
C TYR A 72 2.90 -9.58 24.63
N ARG A 73 3.01 -9.30 23.32
CA ARG A 73 4.30 -9.20 22.64
C ARG A 73 4.99 -8.06 23.39
N LYS A 74 6.00 -8.37 24.21
CA LYS A 74 6.93 -7.34 24.67
C LYS A 74 7.33 -6.59 23.40
N ALA A 75 7.13 -5.27 23.39
CA ALA A 75 7.50 -4.37 22.30
C ALA A 75 8.99 -4.55 21.99
N GLY A 76 9.26 -5.52 21.12
CA GLY A 76 10.57 -5.85 20.60
C GLY A 76 10.48 -5.53 19.13
N VAL A 77 11.37 -4.66 18.67
CA VAL A 77 11.45 -4.23 17.28
C VAL A 77 11.46 -5.47 16.37
N MET A 78 10.47 -5.59 15.47
CA MET A 78 10.46 -6.65 14.46
C MET A 78 11.77 -6.57 13.66
N ARG A 79 12.37 -7.72 13.38
CA ARG A 79 13.61 -7.82 12.60
C ARG A 79 13.40 -8.70 11.38
N ILE A 80 14.22 -8.46 10.36
CA ILE A 80 14.24 -9.26 9.14
C ILE A 80 15.48 -10.14 9.16
N GLU A 81 15.27 -11.45 9.04
CA GLU A 81 16.32 -12.47 8.98
C GLU A 81 16.07 -13.34 7.75
N ASN A 82 17.10 -13.53 6.92
CA ASN A 82 16.99 -14.33 5.68
C ASN A 82 15.79 -13.93 4.81
N HIS A 83 15.57 -12.62 4.68
CA HIS A 83 14.45 -12.00 3.92
C HIS A 83 13.05 -12.36 4.43
N ARG A 84 12.95 -12.73 5.72
CA ARG A 84 11.71 -13.06 6.42
C ARG A 84 11.61 -12.36 7.76
N ILE A 85 10.40 -12.26 8.29
CA ILE A 85 10.18 -11.74 9.65
C ILE A 85 9.95 -12.92 10.59
N PRO A 86 10.92 -13.26 11.46
CA PRO A 86 10.74 -14.34 12.43
C PRO A 86 9.49 -14.11 13.29
N GLY A 87 8.72 -15.18 13.52
CA GLY A 87 7.49 -15.13 14.31
C GLY A 87 6.25 -14.65 13.55
N ILE A 88 6.36 -14.18 12.31
CA ILE A 88 5.23 -14.03 11.40
C ILE A 88 5.04 -15.35 10.64
N TRP A 89 3.79 -15.84 10.55
CA TRP A 89 3.48 -17.03 9.77
C TRP A 89 3.92 -16.83 8.32
N HIS A 90 4.52 -17.87 7.73
CA HIS A 90 4.95 -17.79 6.35
C HIS A 90 4.50 -19.00 5.52
N ARG A 91 4.16 -18.76 4.26
CA ARG A 91 4.05 -19.77 3.21
C ARG A 91 4.10 -19.11 1.85
N GLN A 92 4.92 -19.64 0.95
CA GLN A 92 5.18 -19.01 -0.32
C GLN A 92 3.96 -19.04 -1.25
N SER A 93 3.62 -17.89 -1.84
CA SER A 93 2.66 -17.75 -2.94
C SER A 93 3.16 -18.45 -4.21
N SER A 94 2.23 -18.98 -5.01
CA SER A 94 2.56 -19.49 -6.35
C SER A 94 2.81 -18.37 -7.37
N ASN A 95 2.36 -17.15 -7.08
CA ASN A 95 2.41 -16.01 -7.99
C ASN A 95 3.66 -15.16 -7.70
N LEU A 96 4.85 -15.65 -8.01
CA LEU A 96 6.11 -14.94 -7.77
C LEU A 96 6.97 -14.84 -9.03
N GLY A 97 7.55 -13.67 -9.24
CA GLY A 97 8.59 -13.41 -10.23
C GLY A 97 9.97 -13.83 -9.71
N ALA A 98 11.02 -13.62 -10.50
CA ALA A 98 12.39 -14.02 -10.20
C ALA A 98 12.92 -13.53 -8.83
N ALA A 99 14.01 -14.16 -8.38
CA ALA A 99 14.81 -13.58 -7.30
C ALA A 99 15.30 -12.19 -7.70
N ARG A 100 15.45 -11.31 -6.72
CA ARG A 100 15.93 -9.95 -6.94
C ARG A 100 17.45 -9.95 -6.99
N GLU A 101 18.00 -9.27 -8.00
CA GLU A 101 19.43 -8.96 -8.06
C GLU A 101 19.79 -7.80 -7.12
N LYS A 102 18.88 -6.85 -6.96
CA LYS A 102 19.04 -5.64 -6.12
C LYS A 102 18.04 -5.64 -4.98
N PRO A 103 18.43 -5.12 -3.80
CA PRO A 103 17.48 -4.98 -2.70
C PRO A 103 16.33 -4.04 -3.08
N PRO A 104 15.13 -4.22 -2.49
CA PRO A 104 14.04 -3.29 -2.69
C PRO A 104 14.40 -1.91 -2.13
N VAL A 105 13.91 -0.87 -2.80
CA VAL A 105 14.12 0.54 -2.45
C VAL A 105 12.81 1.29 -2.22
N VAL A 106 11.65 0.66 -2.48
CA VAL A 106 10.33 1.26 -2.27
C VAL A 106 9.45 0.29 -1.48
N ILE A 107 8.58 0.82 -0.63
CA ILE A 107 7.46 0.06 -0.04
C ILE A 107 6.16 0.58 -0.67
N VAL A 108 5.32 -0.32 -1.16
CA VAL A 108 4.00 0.02 -1.72
C VAL A 108 2.92 -0.51 -0.78
N LEU A 109 2.04 0.39 -0.35
CA LEU A 109 0.94 0.07 0.56
C LEU A 109 -0.36 -0.08 -0.23
N HIS A 110 -1.08 -1.17 0.05
CA HIS A 110 -2.26 -1.62 -0.67
C HIS A 110 -3.42 -1.93 0.28
N TYR A 111 -4.62 -2.09 -0.30
CA TYR A 111 -5.69 -2.87 0.31
C TYR A 111 -6.09 -4.06 -0.54
N THR A 112 -6.67 -5.09 0.10
CA THR A 112 -7.01 -6.36 -0.57
C THR A 112 -8.33 -6.35 -1.34
N THR A 113 -9.18 -5.34 -1.14
CA THR A 113 -10.59 -5.29 -1.58
C THR A 113 -11.49 -6.31 -0.85
N GLY A 114 -10.98 -6.95 0.21
CA GLY A 114 -11.68 -8.00 0.96
C GLY A 114 -11.98 -7.62 2.41
N TRP A 115 -13.08 -8.18 2.92
CA TRP A 115 -13.42 -8.18 4.36
C TRP A 115 -12.93 -9.42 5.11
N ASN A 116 -12.34 -10.37 4.37
CA ASN A 116 -12.22 -11.73 4.82
C ASN A 116 -10.77 -12.03 5.15
N ASP A 117 -10.49 -12.18 6.45
CA ASP A 117 -9.25 -12.59 7.13
C ASP A 117 -8.25 -13.38 6.25
N LYS A 118 -8.14 -14.70 6.49
CA LYS A 118 -7.27 -15.63 5.77
C LYS A 118 -7.63 -15.75 4.29
N ALA A 119 -8.86 -15.45 3.88
CA ALA A 119 -9.26 -15.59 2.48
C ALA A 119 -8.57 -14.55 1.58
N SER A 120 -8.33 -13.33 2.08
CA SER A 120 -7.56 -12.32 1.34
C SER A 120 -6.11 -12.79 1.11
N ARG A 121 -5.51 -13.38 2.15
CA ARG A 121 -4.20 -14.03 2.04
C ARG A 121 -4.21 -15.17 1.04
N ASP A 122 -5.17 -16.10 1.15
CA ASP A 122 -5.27 -17.28 0.28
C ASP A 122 -5.45 -16.91 -1.19
N TRP A 123 -6.22 -15.85 -1.47
CA TRP A 123 -6.32 -15.27 -2.80
C TRP A 123 -4.97 -14.79 -3.35
N LEU A 124 -4.21 -14.02 -2.56
CA LEU A 124 -2.88 -13.51 -2.97
C LEU A 124 -1.80 -14.60 -3.03
N MET A 125 -2.07 -15.76 -2.44
CA MET A 125 -1.22 -16.95 -2.56
C MET A 125 -1.43 -17.74 -3.87
N GLY A 126 -2.48 -17.44 -4.63
CA GLY A 126 -2.82 -18.16 -5.86
C GLY A 126 -3.08 -19.63 -5.61
N GLU A 127 -2.46 -20.51 -6.40
CA GLU A 127 -2.61 -21.97 -6.27
C GLU A 127 -2.20 -22.49 -4.89
N ALA A 128 -1.13 -21.94 -4.31
CA ALA A 128 -0.68 -22.31 -2.96
C ALA A 128 -1.74 -22.01 -1.89
N GLY A 129 -2.59 -21.01 -2.12
CA GLY A 129 -3.74 -20.70 -1.26
C GLY A 129 -5.02 -21.45 -1.64
N GLY A 130 -4.99 -22.32 -2.65
CA GLY A 130 -6.17 -23.03 -3.14
C GLY A 130 -7.09 -22.18 -4.01
N THR A 131 -6.58 -21.12 -4.65
CA THR A 131 -7.38 -20.21 -5.48
C THR A 131 -6.98 -20.23 -6.95
N THR A 132 -7.86 -19.70 -7.80
CA THR A 132 -7.64 -19.55 -9.25
C THR A 132 -6.86 -18.28 -9.60
N ASN A 133 -6.48 -17.45 -8.62
CA ASN A 133 -5.70 -16.25 -8.89
C ASN A 133 -4.32 -16.61 -9.45
N ARG A 134 -3.98 -16.02 -10.60
CA ARG A 134 -2.67 -16.14 -11.26
C ARG A 134 -2.05 -14.77 -11.60
N GLY A 135 -2.71 -13.67 -11.22
CA GLY A 135 -2.37 -12.32 -11.67
C GLY A 135 -1.76 -11.43 -10.60
N SER A 136 -1.82 -11.83 -9.32
CA SER A 136 -1.33 -10.98 -8.23
C SER A 136 -0.81 -11.75 -7.02
N SER A 137 0.06 -11.08 -6.26
CA SER A 137 0.53 -11.45 -4.93
C SER A 137 1.10 -10.23 -4.23
N ALA A 138 1.41 -10.34 -2.93
CA ALA A 138 2.16 -9.34 -2.18
C ALA A 138 3.28 -10.03 -1.38
N HIS A 139 4.06 -9.28 -0.61
CA HIS A 139 5.05 -9.88 0.29
C HIS A 139 4.42 -10.18 1.64
N VAL A 140 3.63 -9.25 2.17
CA VAL A 140 2.95 -9.37 3.46
C VAL A 140 1.49 -9.00 3.32
N VAL A 141 0.62 -9.72 4.05
CA VAL A 141 -0.80 -9.40 4.23
C VAL A 141 -1.04 -9.19 5.71
N VAL A 142 -1.64 -8.05 6.09
CA VAL A 142 -1.97 -7.68 7.46
C VAL A 142 -3.49 -7.64 7.64
N ASP A 143 -3.99 -8.50 8.49
CA ASP A 143 -5.40 -8.61 8.82
C ASP A 143 -5.86 -7.50 9.75
N ARG A 144 -7.18 -7.35 9.88
CA ARG A 144 -7.83 -6.31 10.69
C ARG A 144 -7.56 -6.44 12.19
N ASP A 145 -7.25 -7.63 12.68
CA ASP A 145 -6.89 -7.88 14.09
C ASP A 145 -5.39 -7.71 14.40
N GLY A 146 -4.58 -7.35 13.39
CA GLY A 146 -3.11 -7.27 13.52
C GLY A 146 -2.40 -8.59 13.22
N THR A 147 -3.10 -9.67 12.88
CA THR A 147 -2.45 -10.88 12.37
C THR A 147 -1.77 -10.57 11.04
N ALA A 148 -0.47 -10.88 10.93
CA ALA A 148 0.26 -10.76 9.68
C ALA A 148 0.65 -12.12 9.11
N TRP A 149 0.74 -12.19 7.78
CA TRP A 149 1.21 -13.33 7.03
C TRP A 149 2.23 -12.90 5.99
N GLN A 150 3.41 -13.51 6.00
CA GLN A 150 4.40 -13.31 4.95
C GLN A 150 4.23 -14.38 3.86
N ILE A 151 3.83 -13.95 2.67
CA ILE A 151 3.56 -14.86 1.54
C ILE A 151 4.61 -14.80 0.42
N ALA A 152 5.58 -13.89 0.53
CA ALA A 152 6.79 -13.89 -0.29
C ALA A 152 8.01 -13.42 0.53
N PRO A 153 9.18 -14.05 0.38
CA PRO A 153 10.41 -13.51 0.96
C PRO A 153 10.80 -12.20 0.25
N PHE A 154 11.41 -11.27 0.97
CA PHE A 154 11.71 -9.92 0.46
C PHE A 154 12.79 -9.88 -0.65
N ASN A 155 13.58 -10.94 -0.82
CA ASN A 155 14.51 -11.10 -1.96
C ASN A 155 13.87 -11.66 -3.22
N ARG A 156 12.54 -11.75 -3.28
CA ARG A 156 11.82 -12.17 -4.49
C ARG A 156 10.82 -11.14 -4.94
N THR A 157 10.48 -11.21 -6.21
CA THR A 157 9.50 -10.30 -6.81
C THR A 157 8.09 -10.82 -6.58
N ALA A 158 7.28 -10.11 -5.79
CA ALA A 158 5.83 -10.29 -5.78
C ALA A 158 5.17 -9.48 -6.91
N TRP A 159 3.95 -9.85 -7.30
CA TRP A 159 3.20 -9.22 -8.39
C TRP A 159 2.08 -8.33 -7.84
N HIS A 160 2.43 -7.14 -7.35
CA HIS A 160 1.49 -6.26 -6.65
C HIS A 160 1.27 -4.91 -7.37
N ALA A 161 2.32 -4.31 -7.93
CA ALA A 161 2.28 -2.96 -8.48
C ALA A 161 1.67 -2.87 -9.89
N GLY A 162 1.88 -3.87 -10.75
CA GLY A 162 1.51 -3.79 -12.18
C GLY A 162 2.26 -2.66 -12.91
N PRO A 163 1.71 -2.13 -14.03
CA PRO A 163 2.29 -0.96 -14.71
C PRO A 163 2.32 0.24 -13.79
N SER A 164 3.53 0.70 -13.48
CA SER A 164 3.76 1.64 -12.38
C SER A 164 5.04 2.44 -12.57
N ARG A 165 5.09 3.67 -12.02
CA ARG A 165 6.25 4.56 -12.06
C ARG A 165 6.37 5.37 -10.76
N TYR A 166 7.60 5.56 -10.28
CA TYR A 166 7.92 6.45 -9.17
C TYR A 166 9.30 7.06 -9.38
N GLY A 167 9.38 8.38 -9.55
CA GLY A 167 10.59 9.04 -10.03
C GLY A 167 11.09 8.40 -11.34
N GLU A 168 12.35 7.99 -11.38
CA GLU A 168 12.95 7.31 -12.53
C GLU A 168 12.69 5.79 -12.56
N LEU A 169 12.11 5.22 -11.49
CA LEU A 169 11.80 3.79 -11.42
C LEU A 169 10.53 3.47 -12.20
N GLN A 170 10.59 2.42 -13.03
CA GLN A 170 9.45 1.90 -13.78
C GLN A 170 9.27 0.40 -13.49
N GLY A 171 8.02 -0.06 -13.43
CA GLY A 171 7.72 -1.45 -13.11
C GLY A 171 8.11 -1.80 -11.67
N LEU A 172 7.44 -1.17 -10.70
CA LEU A 172 7.88 -1.20 -9.29
C LEU A 172 7.93 -2.59 -8.66
N ASN A 173 7.25 -3.62 -9.19
CA ASN A 173 7.42 -5.00 -8.73
C ASN A 173 8.91 -5.37 -8.54
N SER A 174 9.78 -4.98 -9.48
CA SER A 174 11.22 -5.27 -9.45
C SER A 174 12.01 -4.45 -8.41
N HIS A 175 11.41 -3.40 -7.85
CA HIS A 175 12.07 -2.42 -6.97
C HIS A 175 11.42 -2.30 -5.59
N SER A 176 10.27 -2.94 -5.36
CA SER A 176 9.47 -2.67 -4.17
C SER A 176 8.98 -3.89 -3.40
N VAL A 177 8.70 -3.67 -2.12
CA VAL A 177 7.94 -4.58 -1.25
C VAL A 177 6.49 -4.11 -1.17
N GLY A 178 5.55 -4.93 -1.67
CA GLY A 178 4.12 -4.74 -1.46
C GLY A 178 3.62 -5.28 -0.12
N ILE A 179 2.89 -4.45 0.63
CA ILE A 179 2.18 -4.79 1.87
C ILE A 179 0.68 -4.56 1.66
N GLU A 180 -0.11 -5.59 1.91
CA GLU A 180 -1.56 -5.60 1.73
C GLU A 180 -2.28 -5.52 3.06
N PHE A 181 -3.12 -4.51 3.25
CA PHE A 181 -3.98 -4.40 4.42
C PHE A 181 -5.38 -4.92 4.08
N VAL A 182 -5.89 -5.87 4.87
CA VAL A 182 -7.25 -6.39 4.67
C VAL A 182 -8.27 -5.28 4.90
N ASN A 183 -8.86 -4.82 3.80
CA ASN A 183 -9.87 -3.78 3.77
C ASN A 183 -10.65 -3.90 2.46
N ALA A 184 -11.96 -3.64 2.51
CA ALA A 184 -12.83 -3.72 1.35
C ALA A 184 -12.66 -2.55 0.36
N GLY A 185 -12.01 -1.47 0.79
CA GLY A 185 -11.91 -0.25 -0.01
C GLY A 185 -13.24 0.51 -0.04
N TRP A 186 -13.46 1.28 -1.10
CA TRP A 186 -14.68 2.08 -1.24
C TRP A 186 -15.94 1.22 -1.37
N MET A 187 -17.04 1.70 -0.78
CA MET A 187 -18.35 1.07 -0.86
C MET A 187 -19.40 2.07 -1.34
N LYS A 188 -20.19 1.65 -2.33
CA LYS A 188 -21.21 2.48 -2.97
C LYS A 188 -22.48 2.53 -2.10
N PRO A 189 -23.07 3.72 -1.85
CA PRO A 189 -24.38 3.79 -1.23
C PRO A 189 -25.46 3.15 -2.14
N ASN A 190 -26.36 2.37 -1.55
CA ASN A 190 -27.43 1.69 -2.31
C ASN A 190 -28.75 2.48 -2.39
N GLY A 191 -28.80 3.68 -1.82
CA GLY A 191 -30.01 4.53 -1.75
C GLY A 191 -31.01 4.13 -0.66
N LEU A 192 -30.75 3.07 0.10
CA LEU A 192 -31.59 2.57 1.21
C LEU A 192 -30.91 2.72 2.59
N GLY A 193 -29.80 3.45 2.65
CA GLY A 193 -29.00 3.63 3.87
C GLY A 193 -27.92 2.56 4.11
N ASP A 194 -27.78 1.59 3.19
CA ASP A 194 -26.68 0.62 3.22
C ASP A 194 -25.61 0.93 2.15
N TYR A 195 -24.47 0.25 2.26
CA TYR A 195 -23.35 0.33 1.33
C TYR A 195 -23.05 -1.03 0.71
N ILE A 196 -22.55 -1.04 -0.52
CA ILE A 196 -22.23 -2.24 -1.29
C ILE A 196 -20.76 -2.18 -1.70
N ASP A 197 -19.99 -3.23 -1.41
CA ASP A 197 -18.60 -3.34 -1.84
C ASP A 197 -18.46 -3.81 -3.30
N ALA A 198 -17.22 -3.91 -3.79
CA ALA A 198 -16.93 -4.34 -5.16
C ALA A 198 -17.43 -5.76 -5.50
N TYR A 199 -17.74 -6.59 -4.51
CA TYR A 199 -18.25 -7.96 -4.68
C TYR A 199 -19.75 -8.09 -4.43
N GLY A 200 -20.46 -6.98 -4.24
CA GLY A 200 -21.90 -6.98 -4.00
C GLY A 200 -22.31 -7.25 -2.56
N ARG A 201 -21.36 -7.33 -1.61
CA ARG A 201 -21.70 -7.51 -0.19
C ARG A 201 -22.28 -6.22 0.35
N ARG A 202 -23.46 -6.34 0.95
CA ARG A 202 -24.17 -5.26 1.61
C ARG A 202 -23.73 -5.10 3.06
N MET A 203 -23.39 -3.89 3.47
CA MET A 203 -23.05 -3.51 4.85
C MET A 203 -23.89 -2.29 5.24
N ASN A 204 -24.61 -2.40 6.35
CA ASN A 204 -25.31 -1.26 6.95
C ASN A 204 -24.41 -0.49 7.91
N ASP A 205 -24.84 0.70 8.34
CA ASP A 205 -24.09 1.56 9.26
C ASP A 205 -23.66 0.83 10.55
N ARG A 206 -24.55 0.03 11.15
CA ARG A 206 -24.24 -0.76 12.34
C ARG A 206 -23.11 -1.77 12.09
N ALA A 207 -23.14 -2.46 10.96
CA ALA A 207 -22.12 -3.43 10.59
C ALA A 207 -20.76 -2.77 10.34
N LEU A 208 -20.74 -1.61 9.67
CA LEU A 208 -19.51 -0.84 9.44
C LEU A 208 -18.93 -0.31 10.75
N LYS A 209 -19.76 0.24 11.64
CA LYS A 209 -19.32 0.67 12.98
C LYS A 209 -18.74 -0.49 13.80
N LYS A 210 -19.40 -1.66 13.76
CA LYS A 210 -18.88 -2.88 14.41
C LYS A 210 -17.54 -3.34 13.81
N ALA A 211 -17.32 -3.11 12.52
CA ALA A 211 -16.08 -3.46 11.84
C ALA A 211 -14.93 -2.45 12.10
N GLY A 212 -15.12 -1.42 12.91
CA GLY A 212 -14.11 -0.39 13.21
C GLY A 212 -14.44 1.00 12.64
N GLY A 213 -15.61 1.17 12.03
CA GLY A 213 -16.06 2.45 11.49
C GLY A 213 -15.65 2.69 10.04
N TYR A 214 -16.06 3.84 9.52
CA TYR A 214 -15.83 4.26 8.15
C TYR A 214 -15.86 5.80 8.07
N ILE A 215 -15.24 6.36 7.04
CA ILE A 215 -15.46 7.76 6.63
C ILE A 215 -16.32 7.81 5.38
N LEU A 216 -17.01 8.92 5.19
CA LEU A 216 -17.62 9.28 3.92
C LEU A 216 -16.69 10.25 3.19
N ALA A 217 -16.18 9.86 2.03
CA ALA A 217 -15.29 10.69 1.25
C ALA A 217 -15.54 10.52 -0.25
N PRO A 218 -15.48 11.62 -1.03
CA PRO A 218 -15.41 11.54 -2.49
C PRO A 218 -14.05 11.03 -2.93
N HIS A 219 -13.98 10.48 -4.15
CA HIS A 219 -12.71 10.03 -4.72
C HIS A 219 -12.71 10.12 -6.24
N ALA A 220 -11.74 10.84 -6.81
CA ALA A 220 -11.69 11.18 -8.22
C ALA A 220 -11.70 9.96 -9.16
N ARG A 221 -11.02 8.87 -8.75
CA ARG A 221 -10.91 7.63 -9.54
C ARG A 221 -12.07 6.64 -9.35
N VAL A 222 -12.97 6.90 -8.39
CA VAL A 222 -14.14 6.02 -8.14
C VAL A 222 -15.36 6.56 -8.87
N GLY A 223 -15.62 7.86 -8.77
CA GLY A 223 -16.71 8.53 -9.46
C GLY A 223 -17.27 9.70 -8.67
N SER A 224 -18.35 10.29 -9.20
CA SER A 224 -19.05 11.38 -8.54
C SER A 224 -19.83 10.87 -7.32
N GLY A 225 -19.68 11.54 -6.18
CA GLY A 225 -20.42 11.25 -4.95
C GLY A 225 -19.51 10.92 -3.78
N SER A 226 -20.12 10.62 -2.64
CA SER A 226 -19.42 10.16 -1.44
C SER A 226 -19.57 8.65 -1.29
N PHE A 227 -18.46 8.00 -0.96
CA PHE A 227 -18.39 6.55 -0.74
C PHE A 227 -18.02 6.28 0.71
N ALA A 228 -18.49 5.16 1.24
CA ALA A 228 -18.01 4.69 2.53
C ALA A 228 -16.65 4.04 2.35
N TRP A 229 -15.66 4.48 3.15
CA TRP A 229 -14.33 3.91 3.21
C TRP A 229 -14.11 3.34 4.61
N PRO A 230 -14.09 2.01 4.78
CA PRO A 230 -13.83 1.39 6.06
C PRO A 230 -12.50 1.84 6.63
N LEU A 231 -12.50 2.18 7.92
CA LEU A 231 -11.29 2.50 8.65
C LEU A 231 -10.39 1.26 8.80
N TYR A 232 -9.11 1.49 9.04
CA TYR A 232 -8.14 0.46 9.39
C TYR A 232 -8.03 0.41 10.91
N PRO A 233 -8.27 -0.75 11.57
CA PRO A 233 -8.15 -0.83 13.02
C PRO A 233 -6.73 -0.57 13.50
N GLU A 234 -6.58 -0.08 14.73
CA GLU A 234 -5.27 0.31 15.25
C GLU A 234 -4.29 -0.86 15.30
N ALA A 235 -4.73 -2.06 15.72
CA ALA A 235 -3.88 -3.26 15.73
C ALA A 235 -3.32 -3.61 14.35
N GLN A 236 -4.11 -3.40 13.29
CA GLN A 236 -3.69 -3.59 11.90
C GLN A 236 -2.64 -2.55 11.50
N LEU A 237 -2.83 -1.28 11.88
CA LEU A 237 -1.90 -0.20 11.58
C LEU A 237 -0.57 -0.36 12.32
N GLU A 238 -0.59 -0.67 13.61
CA GLU A 238 0.62 -0.89 14.43
C GLU A 238 1.46 -2.04 13.89
N THR A 239 0.83 -3.16 13.53
CA THR A 239 1.52 -4.29 12.90
C THR A 239 2.17 -3.87 11.58
N GLY A 240 1.46 -3.09 10.77
CA GLY A 240 1.98 -2.52 9.53
C GLY A 240 3.20 -1.63 9.76
N LEU A 241 3.16 -0.77 10.79
CA LEU A 241 4.27 0.12 11.14
C LEU A 241 5.49 -0.67 11.59
N GLU A 242 5.33 -1.69 12.44
CA GLU A 242 6.43 -2.56 12.88
C GLU A 242 7.10 -3.24 11.68
N ILE A 243 6.30 -3.73 10.72
CA ILE A 243 6.82 -4.35 9.49
C ILE A 243 7.58 -3.34 8.63
N VAL A 244 7.04 -2.14 8.45
CA VAL A 244 7.67 -1.08 7.64
C VAL A 244 8.96 -0.60 8.29
N GLN A 245 8.99 -0.41 9.61
CA GLN A 245 10.21 -0.09 10.36
C GLN A 245 11.28 -1.19 10.19
N ALA A 246 10.89 -2.46 10.25
CA ALA A 246 11.81 -3.58 10.03
C ALA A 246 12.37 -3.59 8.59
N LEU A 247 11.54 -3.27 7.60
CA LEU A 247 11.95 -3.15 6.19
C LEU A 247 12.92 -2.00 5.97
N ILE A 248 12.63 -0.83 6.53
CA ILE A 248 13.54 0.32 6.52
C ILE A 248 14.86 -0.11 7.16
N ALA A 249 14.84 -0.71 8.34
CA ALA A 249 16.03 -1.17 9.06
C ALA A 249 16.90 -2.12 8.22
N ALA A 250 16.30 -3.03 7.45
CA ALA A 250 17.01 -4.08 6.73
C ALA A 250 17.40 -3.75 5.27
N TYR A 251 16.74 -2.78 4.64
CA TYR A 251 16.90 -2.47 3.21
C TYR A 251 17.12 -0.97 2.97
N PRO A 252 17.72 -0.57 1.83
CA PRO A 252 17.88 0.83 1.45
C PRO A 252 16.56 1.41 0.93
N ILE A 253 15.51 1.36 1.75
CA ILE A 253 14.20 1.95 1.43
C ILE A 253 14.37 3.46 1.31
N ALA A 254 13.99 4.00 0.17
CA ALA A 254 14.04 5.42 -0.16
C ALA A 254 12.65 6.07 -0.19
N ALA A 255 11.57 5.27 -0.31
CA ALA A 255 10.21 5.79 -0.33
C ALA A 255 9.16 4.80 0.17
N ILE A 256 8.08 5.34 0.73
CA ILE A 256 6.84 4.63 1.05
C ILE A 256 5.72 5.33 0.28
N VAL A 257 5.05 4.58 -0.59
CA VAL A 257 4.08 5.11 -1.55
C VAL A 257 2.78 4.33 -1.50
N SER A 258 1.71 4.96 -1.94
CA SER A 258 0.44 4.26 -2.20
C SER A 258 0.47 3.55 -3.55
N HIS A 259 -0.38 2.54 -3.75
CA HIS A 259 -0.56 1.96 -5.08
C HIS A 259 -1.16 2.98 -6.06
N GLU A 260 -2.08 3.81 -5.58
CA GLU A 260 -2.70 4.89 -6.34
C GLU A 260 -1.67 5.86 -6.94
N GLU A 261 -0.69 6.28 -6.14
CA GLU A 261 0.35 7.23 -6.50
C GLU A 261 1.23 6.73 -7.64
N ILE A 262 1.56 5.43 -7.64
CA ILE A 262 2.47 4.85 -8.63
C ILE A 262 1.78 4.32 -9.89
N ASP A 263 0.46 4.21 -9.90
CA ASP A 263 -0.30 3.63 -11.01
C ASP A 263 -0.28 4.51 -12.25
N THR A 264 0.28 4.00 -13.35
CA THR A 264 0.34 4.73 -14.62
C THR A 264 -0.93 4.61 -15.46
N ARG A 265 -1.88 3.76 -15.05
CA ARG A 265 -3.15 3.57 -15.76
C ARG A 265 -4.29 4.42 -15.20
N GLY A 266 -4.14 4.98 -14.00
CA GLY A 266 -5.07 5.93 -13.39
C GLY A 266 -6.36 5.34 -12.83
N TRP A 267 -6.41 4.03 -12.53
CA TRP A 267 -7.61 3.36 -11.97
C TRP A 267 -7.40 2.80 -10.56
N LYS A 268 -6.15 2.71 -10.08
CA LYS A 268 -5.86 2.29 -8.71
C LYS A 268 -6.34 3.34 -7.72
N THR A 269 -6.92 2.87 -6.61
CA THR A 269 -7.56 3.68 -5.57
C THR A 269 -7.07 3.32 -4.16
N ASP A 270 -6.17 2.34 -4.07
CA ASP A 270 -5.64 1.82 -2.82
C ASP A 270 -4.37 2.56 -2.37
N PRO A 271 -4.20 2.77 -1.05
CA PRO A 271 -5.02 2.26 0.06
C PRO A 271 -6.23 3.16 0.43
N GLY A 272 -6.46 4.23 -0.33
CA GLY A 272 -7.62 5.11 -0.22
C GLY A 272 -7.54 6.14 0.93
N PRO A 273 -8.49 7.08 1.00
CA PRO A 273 -8.47 8.23 1.90
C PRO A 273 -8.63 7.87 3.39
N ALA A 274 -9.11 6.66 3.71
CA ALA A 274 -9.21 6.19 5.09
C ALA A 274 -7.87 5.67 5.65
N PHE A 275 -6.88 5.43 4.78
CA PHE A 275 -5.57 4.94 5.21
C PHE A 275 -4.66 6.10 5.63
N PRO A 276 -4.01 6.04 6.81
CA PRO A 276 -3.19 7.13 7.30
C PRO A 276 -1.79 7.13 6.64
N MET A 277 -1.70 7.40 5.34
CA MET A 277 -0.44 7.40 4.58
C MET A 277 0.66 8.24 5.24
N ALA A 278 0.31 9.42 5.77
CA ALA A 278 1.24 10.31 6.44
C ALA A 278 1.92 9.67 7.67
N ARG A 279 1.24 8.76 8.38
CA ARG A 279 1.81 8.04 9.53
C ARG A 279 2.93 7.09 9.10
N PHE A 280 2.75 6.41 7.98
CA PHE A 280 3.76 5.52 7.41
C PHE A 280 4.90 6.30 6.78
N GLN A 281 4.58 7.33 5.98
CA GLN A 281 5.58 8.20 5.35
C GLN A 281 6.43 8.95 6.39
N GLY A 282 5.87 9.27 7.56
CA GLY A 282 6.61 9.85 8.69
C GLY A 282 7.76 8.99 9.19
N LEU A 283 7.71 7.66 9.01
CA LEU A 283 8.83 6.77 9.33
C LEU A 283 10.06 7.03 8.46
N MET A 284 9.89 7.58 7.25
CA MET A 284 11.02 8.03 6.43
C MET A 284 11.65 9.31 7.00
N GLY A 285 10.91 10.11 7.76
CA GLY A 285 11.43 11.29 8.46
C GLY A 285 12.24 10.91 9.70
N GLU A 286 11.85 9.87 10.43
CA GLU A 286 12.68 9.31 11.51
C GLU A 286 13.82 8.42 10.97
N ALA A 287 13.66 7.83 9.79
CA ALA A 287 14.75 7.16 9.07
C ALA A 287 15.65 8.13 8.30
N ALA A 288 15.27 9.40 8.13
CA ALA A 288 16.13 10.45 7.59
C ALA A 288 17.18 10.92 8.61
N ASP A 289 17.08 10.45 9.87
CA ASP A 289 18.22 10.41 10.81
C ASP A 289 19.23 9.30 10.46
N ARG A 290 19.07 8.59 9.33
CA ARG A 290 20.19 7.93 8.66
C ARG A 290 21.10 9.00 8.07
N GLU A 291 22.11 9.35 8.85
CA GLU A 291 23.29 10.16 8.53
C GLU A 291 23.44 10.53 7.04
N GLU A 292 22.73 11.57 6.61
CA GLU A 292 23.17 12.33 5.46
C GLU A 292 24.43 13.10 5.91
N ALA A 293 25.59 12.49 5.71
CA ALA A 293 26.87 13.16 5.90
C ALA A 293 27.04 14.19 4.78
N TYR A 294 27.37 15.42 5.14
CA TYR A 294 27.67 16.53 4.23
C TYR A 294 29.11 16.97 4.42
N VAL A 295 29.67 17.63 3.41
CA VAL A 295 30.99 18.23 3.48
C VAL A 295 30.93 19.72 3.17
N VAL A 296 31.68 20.53 3.91
CA VAL A 296 31.83 21.97 3.61
C VAL A 296 32.57 22.17 2.30
N THR A 297 31.97 22.91 1.37
CA THR A 297 32.51 23.21 0.04
C THR A 297 33.09 24.62 -0.06
N ALA A 298 32.86 25.50 0.91
CA ALA A 298 33.49 26.82 0.97
C ALA A 298 34.87 26.76 1.63
N GLY A 299 35.79 27.68 1.28
CA GLY A 299 37.10 27.75 1.93
C GLY A 299 36.99 28.01 3.44
N ARG A 300 36.05 28.89 3.84
CA ARG A 300 35.69 29.18 5.23
C ARG A 300 34.16 29.38 5.29
N LEU A 301 33.51 28.78 6.27
CA LEU A 301 32.05 28.85 6.45
C LEU A 301 31.74 29.13 7.92
N ASN A 302 30.91 30.13 8.21
CA ASN A 302 30.57 30.50 9.59
C ASN A 302 29.25 29.84 10.00
N LEU A 303 29.22 29.23 11.18
CA LEU A 303 28.00 28.89 11.89
C LEU A 303 27.30 30.17 12.38
N ARG A 304 25.97 30.17 12.34
CA ARG A 304 25.13 31.26 12.83
C ARG A 304 24.09 30.77 13.83
N GLY A 305 23.60 31.68 14.66
CA GLY A 305 22.54 31.39 15.63
C GLY A 305 21.16 31.11 15.01
N GLY A 306 20.94 31.44 13.72
CA GLY A 306 19.67 31.24 13.03
C GLY A 306 19.79 31.20 11.50
N PRO A 307 18.71 30.83 10.79
CA PRO A 307 18.68 30.66 9.33
C PRO A 307 18.63 32.01 8.60
N GLY A 308 19.77 32.66 8.47
CA GLY A 308 19.86 33.94 7.76
C GLY A 308 21.16 34.68 7.99
N THR A 309 21.49 35.60 7.09
CA THR A 309 22.69 36.45 7.22
C THR A 309 22.57 37.49 8.33
N ALA A 310 21.35 37.80 8.78
CA ALA A 310 21.05 38.72 9.87
C ALA A 310 21.37 38.16 11.26
N PHE A 311 21.45 36.83 11.42
CA PHE A 311 21.79 36.21 12.69
C PHE A 311 23.29 36.30 12.97
N GLU A 312 23.65 36.51 14.24
CA GLU A 312 25.04 36.62 14.67
C GLU A 312 25.85 35.37 14.29
N LYS A 313 27.09 35.62 13.86
CA LYS A 313 28.07 34.55 13.64
C LYS A 313 28.50 34.03 15.00
N MET A 314 28.57 32.72 15.13
CA MET A 314 29.18 32.11 16.30
C MET A 314 30.69 32.41 16.27
N VAL A 315 31.17 33.09 17.30
CA VAL A 315 32.60 33.37 17.53
C VAL A 315 33.32 32.02 17.76
N PRO A 316 34.64 31.87 17.47
CA PRO A 316 35.29 30.55 17.51
C PRO A 316 34.96 29.72 18.75
N PRO A 317 34.59 28.44 18.59
CA PRO A 317 34.86 27.59 17.43
C PRO A 317 33.80 27.56 16.29
N GLY A 318 32.97 28.61 16.13
CA GLY A 318 31.93 28.68 15.09
C GLY A 318 32.37 28.75 13.61
N MET A 319 33.64 28.54 13.27
CA MET A 319 34.15 28.62 11.89
C MET A 319 34.56 27.23 11.37
N LEU A 320 34.00 26.84 10.23
CA LEU A 320 34.22 25.56 9.55
C LEU A 320 35.10 25.76 8.31
N LEU A 321 35.95 24.78 8.01
CA LEU A 321 36.85 24.80 6.85
C LEU A 321 36.34 23.88 5.75
N ARG A 322 36.80 24.09 4.52
CA ARG A 322 36.55 23.15 3.41
C ARG A 322 36.92 21.73 3.83
N GLY A 323 36.07 20.76 3.52
CA GLY A 323 36.31 19.36 3.87
C GLY A 323 35.83 18.96 5.26
N THR A 324 35.41 19.91 6.11
CA THR A 324 34.77 19.56 7.39
C THR A 324 33.51 18.77 7.12
N ARG A 325 33.44 17.56 7.71
CA ARG A 325 32.25 16.70 7.67
C ARG A 325 31.20 17.22 8.63
N LEU A 326 29.95 17.18 8.20
CA LEU A 326 28.80 17.74 8.87
C LEU A 326 27.67 16.73 8.85
N ARG A 327 26.92 16.66 9.93
CA ARG A 327 25.58 16.09 9.91
C ARG A 327 24.56 17.23 9.82
N VAL A 328 23.63 17.13 8.88
CA VAL A 328 22.49 18.05 8.79
C VAL A 328 21.39 17.53 9.70
N LEU A 329 21.02 18.32 10.71
CA LEU A 329 20.01 17.99 11.71
C LEU A 329 18.61 18.49 11.30
N LYS A 330 18.54 19.59 10.55
CA LYS A 330 17.29 20.19 10.03
C LYS A 330 17.59 21.16 8.89
N ARG A 331 16.60 21.42 8.02
CA ARG A 331 16.64 22.50 7.01
C ARG A 331 15.51 23.50 7.19
N GLU A 332 15.77 24.75 6.83
CA GLU A 332 14.79 25.84 6.78
C GLU A 332 15.15 26.77 5.61
N GLY A 333 14.35 26.70 4.54
CA GLY A 333 14.68 27.36 3.27
C GLY A 333 16.06 26.91 2.75
N ASP A 334 16.89 27.88 2.36
CA ASP A 334 18.26 27.64 1.89
C ASP A 334 19.26 27.39 3.02
N TRP A 335 18.82 27.29 4.28
CA TRP A 335 19.69 27.12 5.43
C TRP A 335 19.59 25.72 6.02
N ALA A 336 20.72 25.21 6.48
CA ALA A 336 20.84 23.92 7.14
C ALA A 336 21.36 24.12 8.58
N PHE A 337 20.68 23.52 9.54
CA PHE A 337 21.16 23.40 10.91
C PHE A 337 22.04 22.17 11.00
N VAL A 338 23.31 22.35 11.38
CA VAL A 338 24.35 21.34 11.27
C VAL A 338 25.13 21.15 12.56
N THR A 339 25.74 19.99 12.69
CA THR A 339 26.79 19.70 13.68
C THR A 339 28.03 19.16 12.96
N PRO A 340 29.25 19.67 13.24
CA PRO A 340 30.48 19.07 12.72
C PRO A 340 30.75 17.70 13.32
N GLU A 341 31.19 16.75 12.51
CA GLU A 341 31.63 15.44 13.01
C GLU A 341 33.00 15.59 13.69
N ARG A 342 33.18 14.91 14.83
CA ARG A 342 34.50 14.79 15.47
C ARG A 342 35.33 13.71 14.76
N ALA A 343 36.65 13.76 14.91
CA ALA A 343 37.58 12.83 14.26
C ALA A 343 37.41 11.36 14.69
N ASP A 344 36.72 11.12 15.80
CA ASP A 344 36.36 9.81 16.37
C ASP A 344 34.96 9.33 15.91
N GLY A 345 34.23 10.09 15.10
CA GLY A 345 32.88 9.75 14.63
C GLY A 345 31.76 10.13 15.61
N GLU A 346 32.07 10.76 16.74
CA GLU A 346 31.09 11.25 17.72
C GLU A 346 30.53 12.64 17.36
N GLU A 347 29.38 12.98 17.91
CA GLU A 347 28.71 14.26 17.66
C GLU A 347 29.54 15.46 18.16
N GLY A 348 29.78 16.46 17.30
CA GLY A 348 30.47 17.69 17.66
C GLY A 348 29.72 18.52 18.71
N ALA A 349 30.47 19.19 19.58
CA ALA A 349 29.91 19.98 20.70
C ALA A 349 29.23 21.29 20.26
N ILE A 350 29.32 21.67 18.98
CA ILE A 350 28.78 22.94 18.46
C ILE A 350 27.76 22.69 17.36
N ARG A 351 26.61 23.38 17.45
CA ARG A 351 25.54 23.34 16.46
C ARG A 351 25.23 24.75 16.00
N GLY A 352 24.91 24.90 14.73
CA GLY A 352 24.56 26.20 14.17
C GLY A 352 24.05 26.11 12.74
N TRP A 353 23.66 27.24 12.20
CA TRP A 353 23.11 27.35 10.86
C TRP A 353 24.19 27.72 9.84
N VAL A 354 24.15 27.04 8.69
CA VAL A 354 24.95 27.36 7.49
C VAL A 354 24.04 27.49 6.28
N HIS A 355 24.49 28.22 5.26
CA HIS A 355 23.79 28.28 3.99
C HIS A 355 24.06 27.01 3.16
N GLY A 356 23.02 26.38 2.66
CA GLY A 356 23.03 25.10 1.95
C GLY A 356 23.91 25.10 0.69
N GLY A 357 24.03 26.23 0.01
CA GLY A 357 24.94 26.39 -1.13
C GLY A 357 26.44 26.21 -0.82
N TYR A 358 26.83 26.08 0.45
CA TYR A 358 28.22 25.87 0.87
C TYR A 358 28.48 24.50 1.49
N ILE A 359 27.54 23.56 1.36
CA ILE A 359 27.68 22.16 1.78
C ILE A 359 27.21 21.23 0.65
N ALA A 360 27.78 20.04 0.56
CA ALA A 360 27.39 19.03 -0.44
C ALA A 360 27.22 17.65 0.21
N PRO A 361 26.25 16.84 -0.21
CA PRO A 361 26.06 15.50 0.32
C PRO A 361 27.27 14.62 -0.02
N MET A 362 27.72 13.83 0.94
CA MET A 362 28.68 12.76 0.71
C MET A 362 27.92 11.56 0.14
N ILE A 363 28.13 11.29 -1.14
CA ILE A 363 27.58 10.10 -1.79
C ILE A 363 28.35 8.90 -1.20
N ALA A 364 27.65 8.01 -0.50
CA ALA A 364 28.22 6.74 -0.08
C ALA A 364 28.67 5.98 -1.33
N ALA A 365 29.96 5.63 -1.37
CA ALA A 365 30.56 4.85 -2.45
C ALA A 365 30.07 3.40 -2.45
#